data_AF-C8PBC1-F1
#
_entry.id   AF-C8PBC1-F1
#
_cell.length_a   1.000
_cell.length_b   1.000
_cell.length_c   1.000
_cell.angle_alpha   90.00
_cell.angle_beta   90.00
_cell.angle_gamma   90.00
#
_symmetry.space_group_name_H-M   'P 1'
#
loop_
_entity.id
_entity.type
_entity.pdbx_description
1 polymer ?
#
loop_
_entity_poly.entity_id
_entity_poly.type
_entity_poly.pdbx_seq_one_letter_code
_entity_poly.pdbx_strand_id
1 'polypeptide(L)'
;MKTRVLLFVFVLWISLCFTSVSAVASGPIKVSDKLIERINHKNKCYAKTPLKIRLTLISMPSQHSEQVQKVKNNQVLILLMDNDLRIKVGSKMQKILSVSKCNAIILYVSKYLRSNDKIKQNQGLEKAVNAIYTIIDQEYNLPFDSSDLTSKEMDKILHPQRNNLIWTVVVVVIFSFIITYTQRRRFSL
;
A
#
# COMPACT_ATOMS: atom_id res chain seq x y z
N MET A 1 16.87 -46.11 -9.01
CA MET A 1 17.01 -45.30 -7.77
C MET A 1 18.01 -44.14 -7.89
N LYS A 2 19.12 -44.26 -8.63
CA LYS A 2 20.17 -43.22 -8.75
C LYS A 2 19.72 -41.85 -9.31
N THR A 3 18.79 -41.82 -10.27
CA THR A 3 18.30 -40.56 -10.89
C THR A 3 17.35 -39.74 -10.02
N ARG A 4 16.64 -40.36 -9.08
CA ARG A 4 15.69 -39.68 -8.19
C ARG A 4 16.38 -38.93 -7.04
N VAL A 5 17.54 -39.43 -6.59
CA VAL A 5 18.34 -38.82 -5.52
C VAL A 5 19.07 -37.59 -6.04
N LEU A 6 19.58 -37.64 -7.28
CA LEU A 6 20.27 -36.52 -7.94
C LEU A 6 19.34 -35.30 -8.16
N LEU A 7 18.09 -35.55 -8.55
CA LEU A 7 17.07 -34.51 -8.68
C LEU A 7 16.73 -33.85 -7.33
N PHE A 8 16.68 -34.64 -6.25
CA PHE A 8 16.41 -34.12 -4.91
C PHE A 8 17.53 -33.20 -4.40
N VAL A 9 18.78 -33.58 -4.61
CA VAL A 9 19.94 -32.76 -4.21
C VAL A 9 20.00 -31.46 -5.02
N PHE A 10 19.64 -31.49 -6.30
CA PHE A 10 19.59 -30.31 -7.15
C PHE A 10 18.48 -29.32 -6.75
N VAL A 11 17.29 -29.82 -6.38
CA VAL A 11 16.18 -28.99 -5.87
C VAL A 11 16.51 -28.40 -4.49
N LEU A 12 17.23 -29.13 -3.63
CA LEU A 12 17.63 -28.67 -2.30
C LEU A 12 18.70 -27.57 -2.37
N TRP A 13 19.61 -27.65 -3.35
CA TRP A 13 20.59 -26.58 -3.64
C TRP A 13 19.95 -25.30 -4.17
N ILE A 14 18.94 -25.42 -5.05
CA ILE A 14 18.18 -24.24 -5.53
C ILE A 14 17.47 -23.56 -4.36
N SER A 15 16.92 -24.32 -3.40
CA SER A 15 16.24 -23.75 -2.24
C SER A 15 17.19 -23.00 -1.27
N LEU A 16 18.48 -23.36 -1.21
CA LEU A 16 19.47 -22.74 -0.33
C LEU A 16 20.08 -21.44 -0.89
N CYS A 17 20.03 -21.23 -2.21
CA CYS A 17 20.53 -19.99 -2.82
C CYS A 17 19.56 -18.80 -2.76
N PHE A 18 18.32 -18.98 -2.27
CA PHE A 18 17.31 -17.91 -2.24
C PHE A 18 17.14 -17.18 -0.89
N THR A 19 17.97 -17.45 0.12
CA THR A 19 17.83 -16.82 1.44
C THR A 19 19.06 -16.04 1.89
N SER A 20 19.60 -15.18 1.03
CA SER A 20 20.43 -14.06 1.49
C SER A 20 19.56 -12.79 1.51
N VAL A 21 18.69 -12.70 2.50
CA VAL A 21 18.06 -11.42 2.86
C VAL A 21 19.14 -10.60 3.58
N SER A 22 19.87 -9.79 2.83
CA SER A 22 20.77 -8.80 3.40
C SER A 22 19.96 -7.87 4.31
N ALA A 23 20.21 -7.94 5.62
CA ALA A 23 19.66 -6.99 6.58
C ALA A 23 20.32 -5.63 6.34
N VAL A 24 19.70 -4.80 5.50
CA VAL A 24 20.10 -3.41 5.30
C VAL A 24 19.52 -2.60 6.45
N ALA A 25 20.40 -1.90 7.18
CA ALA A 25 20.00 -0.92 8.17
C ALA A 25 19.17 0.19 7.51
N SER A 26 17.85 0.15 7.71
CA SER A 26 16.91 1.16 7.20
C SER A 26 16.99 2.39 8.10
N GLY A 27 17.80 3.38 7.70
CA GLY A 27 17.65 4.74 8.22
C GLY A 27 16.30 5.35 7.82
N PRO A 28 15.84 6.41 8.50
CA PRO A 28 14.54 7.03 8.22
C PRO A 28 14.45 7.50 6.77
N ILE A 29 13.32 7.22 6.11
CA ILE A 29 13.06 7.67 4.73
C ILE A 29 13.11 9.20 4.69
N LYS A 30 14.00 9.73 3.84
CA LYS A 30 14.06 11.17 3.56
C LYS A 30 12.93 11.55 2.60
N VAL A 31 11.96 12.29 3.14
CA VAL A 31 10.85 12.87 2.37
C VAL A 31 11.38 13.87 1.35
N SER A 32 10.85 13.83 0.12
CA SER A 32 11.21 14.79 -0.93
C SER A 32 10.66 16.19 -0.63
N ASP A 33 11.49 17.22 -0.83
CA ASP A 33 11.11 18.63 -0.65
C ASP A 33 9.91 19.01 -1.55
N LYS A 34 9.85 18.45 -2.75
CA LYS A 34 8.73 18.62 -3.69
C LYS A 34 7.40 18.16 -3.10
N LEU A 35 7.41 17.06 -2.35
CA LEU A 35 6.20 16.54 -1.71
C LEU A 35 5.77 17.44 -0.55
N ILE A 36 6.72 17.95 0.24
CA ILE A 36 6.44 18.89 1.34
C ILE A 36 5.84 20.18 0.79
N GLU A 37 6.42 20.74 -0.27
CA GLU A 37 5.89 21.94 -0.94
C GLU A 37 4.46 21.72 -1.44
N ARG A 38 4.21 20.56 -2.06
CA ARG A 38 2.87 20.20 -2.53
C ARG A 38 1.86 20.05 -1.40
N ILE A 39 2.26 19.46 -0.26
CA ILE A 39 1.42 19.39 0.94
C ILE A 39 1.05 20.78 1.42
N ASN A 40 2.02 21.69 1.48
CA ASN A 40 1.78 23.07 1.88
C ASN A 40 0.84 23.79 0.90
N HIS A 41 0.99 23.56 -0.40
CA HIS A 41 0.11 24.11 -1.42
C HIS A 41 -1.33 23.61 -1.27
N LYS A 42 -1.56 22.28 -1.20
CA LYS A 42 -2.92 21.72 -1.03
C LYS A 42 -3.54 22.12 0.32
N ASN A 43 -2.75 22.25 1.38
CA ASN A 43 -3.25 22.76 2.67
C ASN A 43 -3.79 24.20 2.57
N LYS A 44 -3.22 25.06 1.73
CA LYS A 44 -3.77 26.41 1.48
C LYS A 44 -5.12 26.34 0.77
N CYS A 45 -5.29 25.41 -0.18
CA CYS A 45 -6.60 25.16 -0.81
C CYS A 45 -7.61 24.64 0.21
N TYR A 46 -7.22 23.66 1.01
CA TYR A 46 -8.06 23.04 2.03
C TYR A 46 -8.42 23.93 3.20
N ALA A 47 -7.64 24.96 3.48
CA ALA A 47 -8.00 25.99 4.45
C ALA A 47 -9.29 26.75 4.07
N LYS A 48 -9.67 26.74 2.78
CA LYS A 48 -10.89 27.36 2.27
C LYS A 48 -12.14 26.46 2.38
N THR A 49 -11.97 25.17 2.69
CA THR A 49 -13.11 24.26 2.86
C THR A 49 -13.81 24.51 4.20
N PRO A 50 -15.08 24.11 4.35
CA PRO A 50 -15.81 24.26 5.61
C PRO A 50 -15.12 23.62 6.82
N LEU A 51 -14.38 22.52 6.62
CA LEU A 51 -13.63 21.84 7.68
C LEU A 51 -12.23 22.43 7.92
N LYS A 52 -11.73 23.31 7.05
CA LYS A 52 -10.37 23.88 7.12
C LYS A 52 -9.30 22.80 7.28
N ILE A 53 -9.31 21.83 6.37
CA ILE A 53 -8.56 20.57 6.51
C ILE A 53 -7.05 20.87 6.52
N ARG A 54 -6.29 20.12 7.33
CA ARG A 54 -4.83 20.18 7.36
C ARG A 54 -4.22 18.79 7.25
N LEU A 55 -3.41 18.56 6.22
CA LEU A 55 -2.51 17.42 6.16
C LEU A 55 -1.18 17.75 6.83
N THR A 56 -0.64 16.81 7.58
CA THR A 56 0.70 16.91 8.17
C THR A 56 1.42 15.60 7.95
N LEU A 57 2.63 15.66 7.41
CA LEU A 57 3.52 14.52 7.24
C LEU A 57 4.68 14.66 8.22
N ILE A 58 4.91 13.64 9.04
CA ILE A 58 6.04 13.59 9.97
C ILE A 58 6.80 12.29 9.71
N SER A 59 8.11 12.42 9.47
CA SER A 59 9.05 11.31 9.43
C SER A 59 9.75 11.21 10.78
N MET A 60 9.73 10.05 11.41
CA MET A 60 10.34 9.82 12.72
C MET A 60 10.79 8.36 12.87
N PRO A 61 11.76 8.05 13.72
CA PRO A 61 12.06 6.67 14.07
C PRO A 61 10.84 5.99 14.74
N SER A 62 10.66 4.69 14.50
CA SER A 62 9.55 3.90 15.06
C SER A 62 9.43 3.98 16.59
N GLN A 63 10.54 4.14 17.29
CA GLN A 63 10.62 4.25 18.75
C GLN A 63 9.89 5.47 19.34
N HIS A 64 9.60 6.51 18.54
CA HIS A 64 8.97 7.74 19.02
C HIS A 64 7.48 7.87 18.64
N SER A 65 6.87 6.82 18.07
CA SER A 65 5.48 6.85 17.57
C SER A 65 4.43 7.26 18.62
N GLU A 66 4.67 6.89 19.88
CA GLU A 66 3.76 7.14 21.00
C GLU A 66 3.76 8.60 21.48
N GLN A 67 4.81 9.37 21.17
CA GLN A 67 4.93 10.78 21.56
C GLN A 67 4.02 11.70 20.72
N VAL A 68 3.44 11.19 19.63
CA VAL A 68 2.55 11.96 18.77
C VAL A 68 1.12 11.95 19.31
N GLN A 69 0.88 12.83 20.29
CA GLN A 69 -0.17 12.61 21.27
C GLN A 69 -1.55 13.24 21.04
N LYS A 70 -1.83 13.94 19.93
CA LYS A 70 -3.22 14.30 19.56
C LYS A 70 -3.32 14.78 18.12
N VAL A 71 -4.21 14.17 17.34
CA VAL A 71 -4.59 14.68 16.02
C VAL A 71 -5.77 15.63 16.18
N LYS A 72 -5.65 16.84 15.63
CA LYS A 72 -6.75 17.82 15.68
C LYS A 72 -7.94 17.32 14.88
N ASN A 73 -9.16 17.76 15.24
CA ASN A 73 -10.40 17.26 14.64
C ASN A 73 -10.45 17.35 13.10
N ASN A 74 -9.83 18.37 12.50
CA ASN A 74 -9.78 18.62 11.06
C ASN A 74 -8.44 18.24 10.40
N GLN A 75 -7.62 17.43 11.08
CA GLN A 75 -6.28 17.09 10.64
C GLN A 75 -6.21 15.65 10.15
N VAL A 76 -5.40 15.43 9.11
CA VAL A 76 -4.94 14.12 8.68
C VAL A 76 -3.43 14.09 8.91
N LEU A 77 -2.99 13.22 9.80
CA LEU A 77 -1.60 13.08 10.20
C LEU A 77 -1.04 11.79 9.59
N ILE A 78 -0.04 11.95 8.72
CA ILE A 78 0.69 10.88 8.08
C ILE A 78 2.02 10.72 8.82
N LEU A 79 2.23 9.54 9.39
CA LEU A 79 3.42 9.18 10.16
C LEU A 79 4.22 8.17 9.35
N LEU A 80 5.42 8.56 8.95
CA LEU A 80 6.39 7.70 8.31
C LEU A 80 7.39 7.24 9.36
N MET A 81 7.43 5.94 9.64
CA MET A 81 8.34 5.36 10.63
C MET A 81 9.19 4.28 9.98
N ASP A 82 10.45 4.60 9.76
CA ASP A 82 11.41 3.74 9.06
C ASP A 82 10.84 3.32 7.70
N ASN A 83 10.22 2.14 7.59
CA ASN A 83 9.58 1.61 6.37
C ASN A 83 8.05 1.39 6.50
N ASP A 84 7.44 1.88 7.56
CA ASP A 84 6.00 1.75 7.84
C ASP A 84 5.28 3.11 7.76
N LEU A 85 4.01 3.08 7.35
CA LEU A 85 3.17 4.26 7.22
C LEU A 85 1.94 4.09 8.09
N ARG A 86 1.71 5.06 8.98
CA ARG A 86 0.47 5.16 9.75
C ARG A 86 -0.26 6.44 9.39
N ILE A 87 -1.57 6.35 9.27
CA ILE A 87 -2.44 7.49 9.01
C ILE A 87 -3.36 7.64 10.22
N LYS A 88 -3.23 8.75 10.95
CA LYS A 88 -4.12 9.12 12.05
C LYS A 88 -5.04 10.25 11.58
N VAL A 89 -6.35 10.09 11.78
CA VAL A 89 -7.36 11.02 11.25
C VAL A 89 -8.17 11.62 12.39
N GLY A 90 -8.31 12.95 12.38
CA GLY A 90 -9.14 13.69 13.32
C GLY A 90 -10.63 13.36 13.19
N SER A 91 -11.37 13.50 14.29
CA SER A 91 -12.79 13.09 14.39
C SER A 91 -13.69 13.62 13.26
N LYS A 92 -13.55 14.88 12.83
CA LYS A 92 -14.38 15.45 11.75
C LYS A 92 -13.99 14.92 10.37
N MET A 93 -12.76 14.45 10.21
CA MET A 93 -12.26 13.88 8.95
C MET A 93 -12.58 12.39 8.79
N GLN A 94 -12.98 11.69 9.85
CA GLN A 94 -13.24 10.24 9.81
C GLN A 94 -14.41 9.85 8.90
N LYS A 95 -15.37 10.74 8.68
CA LYS A 95 -16.47 10.50 7.72
C LYS A 95 -15.95 10.44 6.27
N ILE A 96 -14.93 11.24 5.97
CA ILE A 96 -14.34 11.36 4.63
C ILE A 96 -13.26 10.28 4.45
N LEU A 97 -12.33 10.23 5.40
CA LEU A 97 -11.23 9.27 5.52
C LEU A 97 -11.51 8.32 6.68
N SER A 98 -12.34 7.32 6.41
CA SER A 98 -12.63 6.25 7.37
C SER A 98 -11.39 5.40 7.64
N VAL A 99 -11.39 4.71 8.78
CA VAL A 99 -10.34 3.75 9.14
C VAL A 99 -10.13 2.71 8.03
N SER A 100 -11.22 2.24 7.40
CA SER A 100 -11.14 1.29 6.28
C SER A 100 -10.43 1.87 5.06
N LYS A 101 -10.75 3.10 4.64
CA LYS A 101 -10.08 3.77 3.51
C LYS A 101 -8.60 4.00 3.82
N CYS A 102 -8.26 4.45 5.03
CA CYS A 102 -6.87 4.64 5.45
C CYS A 102 -6.08 3.33 5.42
N ASN A 103 -6.65 2.24 5.96
CA ASN A 103 -6.00 0.93 5.92
C ASN A 103 -5.81 0.42 4.49
N ALA A 104 -6.78 0.62 3.61
CA ALA A 104 -6.65 0.25 2.20
C ALA A 104 -5.50 0.97 1.51
N ILE A 105 -5.34 2.28 1.75
CA ILE A 105 -4.21 3.08 1.26
C ILE A 105 -2.88 2.54 1.80
N ILE A 106 -2.78 2.30 3.11
CA ILE A 106 -1.56 1.78 3.75
C ILE A 106 -1.16 0.43 3.14
N LEU A 107 -2.12 -0.49 3.00
CA LEU A 107 -1.88 -1.80 2.39
C LEU A 107 -1.39 -1.69 0.95
N TYR A 108 -2.00 -0.81 0.15
CA TYR A 108 -1.60 -0.57 -1.23
C TYR A 108 -0.15 -0.08 -1.36
N VAL A 109 0.27 0.85 -0.48
CA VAL A 109 1.62 1.44 -0.56
C VAL A 109 2.68 0.64 0.18
N SER A 110 2.30 -0.28 1.06
CA SER A 110 3.22 -1.06 1.91
C SER A 110 4.36 -1.74 1.13
N LYS A 111 4.06 -2.29 -0.05
CA LYS A 111 5.07 -2.94 -0.93
C LYS A 111 6.13 -1.97 -1.44
N TYR A 112 5.79 -0.70 -1.62
CA TYR A 112 6.72 0.34 -2.07
C TYR A 112 7.60 0.81 -0.91
N LEU A 113 7.00 0.96 0.28
CA LEU A 113 7.70 1.42 1.49
C LEU A 113 8.68 0.37 2.04
N ARG A 114 8.35 -0.92 1.90
CA ARG A 114 9.22 -2.05 2.26
C ARG A 114 10.31 -2.35 1.23
N SER A 115 10.37 -1.60 0.14
CA SER A 115 11.43 -1.73 -0.85
C SER A 115 12.74 -1.19 -0.29
N ASN A 116 13.87 -1.84 -0.60
CA ASN A 116 15.21 -1.33 -0.26
C ASN A 116 15.62 -0.11 -1.11
N ASP A 117 14.84 0.21 -2.15
CA ASP A 117 15.07 1.34 -3.05
C ASP A 117 14.35 2.60 -2.55
N LYS A 118 15.14 3.62 -2.17
CA LYS A 118 14.66 4.92 -1.69
C LYS A 118 13.73 5.64 -2.68
N ILE A 119 13.94 5.46 -3.99
CA ILE A 119 13.08 6.04 -5.01
C ILE A 119 11.70 5.41 -4.95
N LYS A 120 11.62 4.07 -4.84
CA LYS A 120 10.36 3.35 -4.67
C LYS A 120 9.67 3.71 -3.36
N GLN A 121 10.42 3.91 -2.28
CA GLN A 121 9.86 4.36 -1.00
C GLN A 121 9.19 5.73 -1.12
N ASN A 122 9.88 6.71 -1.74
CA ASN A 122 9.32 8.03 -1.99
C ASN A 122 8.09 7.98 -2.92
N GLN A 123 8.12 7.15 -3.96
CA GLN A 123 6.95 6.92 -4.81
C GLN A 123 5.77 6.33 -4.03
N GLY A 124 6.03 5.41 -3.09
CA GLY A 124 5.00 4.85 -2.21
C GLY A 124 4.35 5.93 -1.34
N LEU A 125 5.16 6.81 -0.76
CA LEU A 125 4.69 7.93 0.04
C LEU A 125 3.89 8.94 -0.80
N GLU A 126 4.37 9.32 -1.98
CA GLU A 126 3.64 10.19 -2.91
C GLU A 126 2.28 9.59 -3.29
N LYS A 127 2.23 8.28 -3.59
CA LYS A 127 0.98 7.58 -3.90
C LYS A 127 0.00 7.59 -2.72
N ALA A 128 0.48 7.46 -1.49
CA ALA A 128 -0.37 7.54 -0.30
C ALA A 128 -0.99 8.94 -0.15
N VAL A 129 -0.17 9.98 -0.31
CA VAL A 129 -0.61 11.38 -0.23
C VAL A 129 -1.61 11.71 -1.34
N ASN A 130 -1.35 11.26 -2.58
CA ASN A 130 -2.27 11.47 -3.70
C ASN A 130 -3.61 10.79 -3.47
N ALA A 131 -3.62 9.56 -2.95
CA ALA A 131 -4.87 8.87 -2.63
C ALA A 131 -5.69 9.65 -1.59
N ILE A 132 -5.03 10.22 -0.58
CA ILE A 132 -5.69 11.07 0.42
C ILE A 132 -6.26 12.34 -0.22
N TYR A 133 -5.52 13.01 -1.09
CA TYR A 133 -6.01 14.19 -1.81
C TYR A 133 -7.20 13.88 -2.67
N THR A 134 -7.13 12.85 -3.49
CA THR A 134 -8.21 12.49 -4.40
C THR A 134 -9.50 12.19 -3.62
N ILE A 135 -9.43 11.54 -2.45
CA ILE A 135 -10.61 11.31 -1.59
C ILE A 135 -11.18 12.63 -1.06
N ILE A 136 -10.33 13.55 -0.58
CA ILE A 136 -10.78 14.85 -0.06
C ILE A 136 -11.36 15.71 -1.19
N ASP A 137 -10.72 15.72 -2.35
CA ASP A 137 -11.09 16.53 -3.49
C ASP A 137 -12.42 16.05 -4.08
N GLN A 138 -12.65 14.74 -4.13
CA GLN A 138 -13.94 14.14 -4.48
C GLN A 138 -15.05 14.55 -3.52
N GLU A 139 -14.81 14.52 -2.22
CA GLU A 139 -15.83 14.88 -1.21
C GLU A 139 -16.27 16.35 -1.33
N TYR A 140 -15.33 17.25 -1.62
CA TYR A 140 -15.59 18.69 -1.70
C TYR A 140 -15.78 19.24 -3.11
N ASN A 141 -15.81 18.38 -4.13
CA ASN A 141 -15.82 18.77 -5.56
C ASN A 141 -14.73 19.81 -5.89
N LEU A 142 -13.54 19.63 -5.32
CA LEU A 142 -12.39 20.49 -5.61
C LEU A 142 -11.78 20.11 -6.96
N PRO A 143 -11.13 21.05 -7.66
CA PRO A 143 -10.46 20.75 -8.92
C PRO A 143 -9.36 19.71 -8.70
N PHE A 144 -9.46 18.62 -9.46
CA PHE A 144 -8.43 17.59 -9.52
C PHE A 144 -7.13 18.17 -10.10
N ASP A 145 -6.00 17.80 -9.50
CA ASP A 145 -4.67 18.09 -10.02
C ASP A 145 -4.15 16.92 -10.91
N SER A 146 -3.08 17.15 -11.67
CA SER A 146 -2.49 16.14 -12.57
C SER A 146 -1.89 14.91 -11.88
N SER A 147 -1.86 14.93 -10.55
CA SER A 147 -1.31 13.90 -9.68
C SER A 147 -2.40 13.23 -8.83
N ASP A 148 -3.65 13.63 -8.99
CA ASP A 148 -4.79 12.89 -8.46
C ASP A 148 -4.97 11.57 -9.20
N LEU A 149 -5.45 10.59 -8.45
CA LEU A 149 -5.67 9.25 -8.99
C LEU A 149 -6.93 9.22 -9.83
N THR A 150 -6.85 8.54 -10.97
CA THR A 150 -8.04 8.23 -11.76
C THR A 150 -9.02 7.37 -10.95
N SER A 151 -10.31 7.39 -11.32
CA SER A 151 -11.33 6.56 -10.65
C SER A 151 -10.97 5.07 -10.64
N LYS A 152 -10.35 4.57 -11.71
CA LYS A 152 -9.86 3.19 -11.82
C LYS A 152 -8.71 2.89 -10.86
N GLU A 153 -7.76 3.81 -10.70
CA GLU A 153 -6.66 3.66 -9.76
C GLU A 153 -7.16 3.72 -8.32
N MET A 154 -8.09 4.62 -8.02
CA MET A 154 -8.74 4.71 -6.71
C MET A 154 -9.51 3.43 -6.38
N ASP A 155 -10.28 2.88 -7.33
CA ASP A 155 -11.01 1.62 -7.11
C ASP A 155 -10.06 0.46 -6.80
N LYS A 156 -8.91 0.39 -7.47
CA LYS A 156 -7.88 -0.62 -7.19
C LYS A 156 -7.28 -0.49 -5.79
N ILE A 157 -7.17 0.74 -5.27
CA ILE A 157 -6.66 0.98 -3.91
C ILE A 157 -7.71 0.62 -2.86
N LEU A 158 -8.96 1.05 -3.07
CA LEU A 158 -10.04 0.86 -2.09
C LEU A 158 -10.61 -0.57 -2.11
N HIS A 159 -10.53 -1.27 -3.25
CA HIS A 159 -11.06 -2.63 -3.45
C HIS A 159 -9.99 -3.58 -4.01
N PRO A 160 -8.91 -3.87 -3.26
CA PRO A 160 -7.79 -4.68 -3.77
C PRO A 160 -8.18 -6.12 -4.13
N GLN A 161 -9.25 -6.66 -3.54
CA GLN A 161 -9.70 -8.05 -3.77
C GLN A 161 -10.50 -8.25 -5.07
N ARG A 162 -10.98 -7.18 -5.72
CA ARG A 162 -11.87 -7.31 -6.89
C ARG A 162 -11.16 -7.95 -8.09
N ASN A 163 -9.84 -7.76 -8.23
CA ASN A 163 -9.04 -8.42 -9.28
C ASN A 163 -8.64 -9.86 -8.93
N ASN A 164 -8.57 -10.22 -7.64
CA ASN A 164 -8.20 -11.58 -7.23
C ASN A 164 -9.33 -12.58 -7.45
N LEU A 165 -10.59 -12.15 -7.45
CA LEU A 165 -11.73 -13.03 -7.68
C LEU A 165 -11.66 -13.74 -9.04
N ILE A 166 -11.27 -13.02 -10.10
CA ILE A 166 -11.17 -13.59 -11.44
C ILE A 166 -10.07 -14.66 -11.50
N TRP A 167 -8.89 -14.39 -10.92
CA TRP A 167 -7.80 -15.36 -10.88
C TRP A 167 -8.10 -16.57 -9.99
N THR A 168 -8.78 -16.38 -8.85
CA THR A 168 -9.23 -17.48 -8.00
C THR A 168 -10.20 -18.41 -8.74
N VAL A 169 -11.16 -17.85 -9.48
CA VAL A 169 -12.09 -18.66 -10.29
C VAL A 169 -11.33 -19.44 -11.38
N VAL A 170 -10.38 -18.81 -12.07
CA VAL A 170 -9.55 -19.48 -13.09
C VAL A 170 -8.76 -20.65 -12.48
N VAL A 171 -8.15 -20.47 -11.32
CA VAL A 171 -7.39 -21.54 -10.63
C VAL A 171 -8.31 -22.70 -10.24
N VAL A 172 -9.51 -22.42 -9.71
CA VAL A 172 -10.49 -23.46 -9.34
C VAL A 172 -10.96 -24.26 -10.56
N VAL A 173 -11.21 -23.59 -11.69
CA VAL A 173 -11.62 -24.27 -12.94
C VAL A 173 -10.50 -25.17 -13.46
N ILE A 174 -9.24 -24.69 -13.48
CA ILE A 174 -8.09 -25.49 -13.91
C ILE A 174 -7.91 -26.72 -13.01
N PHE A 175 -7.99 -26.55 -11.69
CA PHE A 175 -7.88 -27.66 -10.74
C PHE A 175 -9.00 -28.69 -10.93
N SER A 176 -10.24 -28.23 -11.10
CA SER A 176 -11.39 -29.10 -11.35
C SER A 176 -11.23 -29.90 -12.65
N PHE A 177 -10.68 -29.27 -13.69
CA PHE A 177 -10.41 -29.93 -14.97
C PHE A 177 -9.31 -30.99 -14.86
N ILE A 178 -8.23 -30.70 -14.12
CA ILE A 178 -7.15 -31.66 -13.84
C ILE A 178 -7.67 -32.86 -13.04
N ILE A 179 -8.48 -32.63 -12.00
CA ILE A 179 -9.08 -33.72 -11.20
C ILE A 179 -9.99 -34.59 -12.07
N THR A 180 -10.86 -33.98 -12.88
CA THR A 180 -11.77 -34.72 -13.76
C THR A 180 -11.01 -35.54 -14.81
N TYR A 181 -9.98 -34.96 -15.42
CA TYR A 181 -9.14 -35.64 -16.41
C TYR A 181 -8.34 -36.81 -15.80
N THR A 182 -7.79 -36.62 -14.60
CA THR A 182 -7.03 -37.67 -13.89
C THR A 182 -7.92 -38.81 -13.39
N GLN A 183 -9.12 -38.52 -12.89
CA GLN A 183 -10.09 -39.55 -12.53
C GLN A 183 -10.55 -40.35 -13.75
N ARG A 184 -10.84 -39.69 -14.88
CA ARG A 184 -11.25 -40.36 -16.12
C ARG A 184 -10.19 -41.31 -16.67
N ARG A 185 -8.90 -40.94 -16.57
CA ARG A 185 -7.79 -41.85 -16.92
C ARG A 185 -7.66 -43.06 -15.99
N ARG A 186 -8.03 -42.91 -14.71
CA ARG A 186 -7.92 -44.00 -13.71
C ARG A 186 -9.02 -45.06 -13.85
N PHE A 187 -10.17 -44.72 -14.43
CA PHE A 187 -11.27 -45.65 -14.71
C PHE A 187 -11.25 -46.24 -16.13
N SER A 188 -10.27 -45.86 -16.96
CA SER A 188 -10.12 -46.33 -18.34
C SER A 188 -8.94 -47.32 -18.53
N LEU A 189 -8.38 -47.84 -17.43
CA LEU A 189 -7.43 -48.93 -17.35
C LEU A 189 -8.06 -50.07 -16.54
#